data_AF-A0A089LA10-F1
#
_entry.id   AF-A0A089LA10-F1
#
_cell.length_a   1.000
_cell.length_b   1.000
_cell.length_c   1.000
_cell.angle_alpha   90.00
_cell.angle_beta   90.00
_cell.angle_gamma   90.00
#
_symmetry.space_group_name_H-M   'P 1'
#
loop_
_entity.id
_entity.type
_entity.pdbx_description
1 polymer ?
#
loop_
_entity_poly.entity_id
_entity_poly.type
_entity_poly.pdbx_seq_one_letter_code
_entity_poly.pdbx_strand_id
1 'polypeptide(L)'
;MEAPVIAQIYKLRWQIETFFKTFKHRMNGAHLYTNQAEGVTRQVLLSLIAYAFMELIRVIGAPEQTIQRVLQLFRLYADAEPCDFREALEGKKTRTSKGRRKKPKIGRPRKHPLVPKAKRIVVVF
;
A
#
# COMPACT_ATOMS: atom_id res chain seq x y z
N MET A 1 -5.97 32.52 -18.94
CA MET A 1 -6.29 31.22 -18.28
C MET A 1 -6.85 31.51 -16.91
N GLU A 2 -8.01 30.97 -16.58
CA GLU A 2 -8.61 31.16 -15.26
C GLU A 2 -7.88 30.34 -14.18
N ALA A 3 -7.81 30.86 -12.95
CA ALA A 3 -7.19 30.21 -11.80
C ALA A 3 -7.55 28.72 -11.57
N PRO A 4 -8.82 28.26 -11.71
CA PRO A 4 -9.17 26.85 -11.55
C PRO A 4 -8.51 25.92 -12.58
N VAL A 5 -8.33 26.39 -13.82
CA VAL A 5 -7.72 25.58 -14.89
C VAL A 5 -6.26 25.28 -14.56
N ILE A 6 -5.55 26.28 -14.03
CA ILE A 6 -4.15 26.14 -13.60
C ILE A 6 -4.07 25.11 -12.46
N ALA A 7 -4.93 25.21 -11.45
CA ALA A 7 -4.96 24.25 -10.35
C ALA A 7 -5.25 22.81 -10.81
N GLN A 8 -6.08 22.64 -11.84
CA GLN A 8 -6.42 21.33 -12.39
C GLN A 8 -5.26 20.72 -13.17
N ILE A 9 -4.52 21.51 -13.96
CA ILE A 9 -3.28 21.09 -14.62
C ILE A 9 -2.27 20.59 -13.60
N TYR A 10 -2.09 21.33 -12.50
CA TYR A 10 -1.20 20.89 -11.42
C TYR A 10 -1.69 19.56 -10.80
N LYS A 11 -2.98 19.38 -10.50
CA LYS A 11 -3.49 18.09 -10.00
C LYS A 11 -3.17 16.93 -10.95
N LEU A 12 -3.42 17.10 -12.25
CA LEU A 12 -3.17 16.06 -13.26
C LEU A 12 -1.69 15.68 -13.34
N ARG A 13 -0.79 16.67 -13.28
CA ARG A 13 0.66 16.42 -13.26
C ARG A 13 1.06 15.51 -12.09
N TRP A 14 0.60 15.83 -10.88
CA TRP A 14 0.91 15.04 -9.68
C TRP A 14 0.32 13.62 -9.73
N GLN A 15 -0.84 13.46 -10.36
CA GLN A 15 -1.44 12.14 -10.59
C GLN A 15 -0.57 11.29 -11.51
N ILE A 16 -0.08 11.85 -12.62
CA ILE A 16 0.82 11.17 -13.55
C ILE A 16 2.14 10.78 -12.87
N GLU A 17 2.74 11.65 -12.06
CA GLU A 17 3.97 11.34 -11.31
C GLU A 17 3.75 10.22 -10.29
N THR A 18 2.63 10.26 -9.56
CA THR A 18 2.25 9.21 -8.60
C THR A 18 2.00 7.87 -9.30
N PHE A 19 1.42 7.91 -10.50
CA PHE A 19 1.25 6.76 -11.36
C PHE A 19 2.61 6.19 -11.81
N PHE A 20 3.52 6.99 -12.34
CA PHE A 20 4.84 6.49 -12.77
C PHE A 20 5.68 5.95 -11.61
N LYS A 21 5.59 6.57 -10.43
CA LYS A 21 6.22 6.04 -9.21
C LYS A 21 5.67 4.65 -8.87
N THR A 22 4.35 4.51 -8.94
CA THR A 22 3.66 3.24 -8.73
C THR A 22 4.07 2.20 -9.77
N PHE A 23 4.09 2.56 -11.05
CA PHE A 23 4.45 1.71 -12.17
C PHE A 23 5.86 1.15 -11.98
N LYS A 24 6.85 2.01 -11.72
CA LYS A 24 8.24 1.60 -11.50
C LYS A 24 8.37 0.68 -10.28
N HIS A 25 7.65 0.96 -9.19
CA HIS A 25 7.79 0.21 -7.94
C HIS A 25 7.04 -1.13 -7.94
N ARG A 26 5.81 -1.17 -8.44
CA ARG A 26 4.92 -2.34 -8.30
C ARG A 26 4.99 -3.30 -9.48
N MET A 27 5.43 -2.83 -10.64
CA MET A 27 5.37 -3.61 -11.88
C MET A 27 6.73 -4.00 -12.43
N ASN A 28 7.80 -3.85 -11.63
CA ASN A 28 9.18 -4.06 -12.07
C ASN A 28 9.51 -3.31 -13.37
N GLY A 29 8.84 -2.18 -13.65
CA GLY A 29 9.05 -1.39 -14.88
C GLY A 29 10.45 -0.78 -14.99
N ALA A 30 11.29 -0.92 -13.95
CA ALA A 30 12.70 -0.57 -13.98
C ALA A 30 13.60 -1.70 -14.53
N HIS A 31 13.15 -2.96 -14.49
CA HIS A 31 13.90 -4.11 -14.97
C HIS A 31 13.41 -4.49 -16.38
N LEU A 32 14.07 -3.93 -17.39
CA LEU A 32 13.79 -4.25 -18.79
C LEU A 32 14.45 -5.58 -19.14
N TYR A 33 13.71 -6.48 -19.80
CA TYR A 33 14.24 -7.79 -20.22
C TYR A 33 14.94 -7.74 -21.58
N THR A 34 14.82 -6.62 -22.29
CA THR A 34 15.35 -6.45 -23.65
C THR A 34 15.84 -5.02 -23.84
N ASN A 35 16.90 -4.88 -24.65
CA ASN A 35 17.49 -3.60 -25.01
C ASN A 35 16.91 -3.03 -26.32
N GLN A 36 16.08 -3.79 -27.04
CA GLN A 36 15.42 -3.32 -28.26
C GLN A 36 14.22 -2.43 -27.93
N ALA A 37 14.10 -1.28 -28.59
CA ALA A 37 13.04 -0.30 -28.36
C ALA A 37 11.61 -0.88 -28.46
N GLU A 38 11.38 -1.77 -29.43
CA GLU A 38 10.09 -2.45 -29.57
C GLU A 38 9.78 -3.36 -28.39
N GLY A 39 10.79 -4.10 -27.92
CA GLY A 39 10.63 -5.03 -26.81
C GLY A 39 10.34 -4.29 -25.50
N VAL A 40 11.00 -3.15 -25.27
CA VAL A 40 10.69 -2.25 -24.15
C VAL A 40 9.25 -1.75 -24.22
N THR A 41 8.80 -1.32 -25.41
CA THR A 41 7.43 -0.85 -25.63
C THR A 41 6.42 -1.96 -25.33
N ARG A 42 6.62 -3.18 -25.85
CA ARG A 42 5.75 -4.33 -25.58
C ARG A 42 5.71 -4.68 -24.10
N GLN A 43 6.86 -4.68 -23.42
CA GLN A 43 6.94 -4.97 -21.99
C GLN A 43 6.16 -3.94 -21.16
N VAL A 44 6.30 -2.65 -21.48
CA VAL A 44 5.55 -1.58 -20.81
C VAL A 44 4.04 -1.75 -21.03
N LEU A 45 3.60 -1.97 -22.27
CA LEU A 45 2.19 -2.20 -22.60
C LEU A 45 1.62 -3.42 -21.86
N LEU A 46 2.34 -4.54 -21.85
CA LEU A 46 1.92 -5.75 -21.16
C LEU A 46 1.78 -5.52 -19.65
N SER A 47 2.73 -4.78 -19.06
CA SER A 47 2.68 -4.41 -17.64
C SER A 47 1.45 -3.56 -17.35
N LEU A 48 1.13 -2.58 -18.19
CA LEU A 48 -0.06 -1.73 -18.05
C LEU A 48 -1.36 -2.53 -18.12
N ILE A 49 -1.47 -3.46 -19.06
CA ILE A 49 -2.65 -4.33 -19.21
C ILE A 49 -2.79 -5.22 -17.97
N ALA A 50 -1.70 -5.84 -17.51
CA ALA A 50 -1.71 -6.66 -16.31
C ALA A 50 -2.13 -5.84 -15.07
N TYR A 51 -1.66 -4.60 -14.94
CA TYR A 51 -2.10 -3.70 -13.87
C TYR A 51 -3.61 -3.45 -13.90
N ALA A 52 -4.13 -3.08 -15.06
CA ALA A 52 -5.53 -2.76 -15.23
C ALA A 52 -6.40 -3.97 -14.90
N PHE A 53 -5.98 -5.16 -15.33
CA PHE A 53 -6.66 -6.40 -15.01
C PHE A 53 -6.67 -6.70 -13.51
N MET A 54 -5.53 -6.51 -12.84
CA MET A 54 -5.42 -6.72 -11.40
C MET A 54 -6.21 -5.70 -10.58
N GLU A 55 -6.29 -4.45 -11.05
CA GLU A 55 -7.13 -3.42 -10.46
C GLU A 55 -8.62 -3.72 -10.68
N LEU A 56 -8.99 -4.25 -11.83
CA LEU A 56 -10.36 -4.70 -12.10
C LEU A 56 -10.78 -5.83 -11.15
N ILE A 57 -9.91 -6.83 -10.96
CA ILE A 57 -10.12 -7.91 -9.98
C ILE A 57 -10.29 -7.34 -8.56
N ARG A 58 -9.47 -6.36 -8.18
CA ARG A 58 -9.57 -5.70 -6.88
C ARG A 58 -10.91 -5.00 -6.71
N VAL A 59 -11.33 -4.22 -7.71
CA VAL A 59 -12.58 -3.46 -7.65
C VAL A 59 -13.81 -4.38 -7.55
N ILE A 60 -13.81 -5.50 -8.27
CA ILE A 60 -14.94 -6.43 -8.31
C ILE A 60 -14.95 -7.35 -7.08
N GLY A 61 -13.81 -7.96 -6.73
CA GLY A 61 -13.75 -9.04 -5.73
C GLY A 61 -13.33 -8.60 -4.34
N ALA A 62 -12.52 -7.54 -4.20
CA ALA A 62 -11.95 -7.15 -2.90
C ALA A 62 -11.61 -5.65 -2.82
N PRO A 63 -12.62 -4.76 -2.85
CA PRO A 63 -12.41 -3.31 -2.91
C PRO A 63 -11.65 -2.76 -1.69
N GLU A 64 -11.80 -3.42 -0.54
CA GLU A 64 -11.13 -3.09 0.73
C GLU A 64 -9.62 -3.40 0.73
N GLN A 65 -9.16 -4.25 -0.19
CA GLN A 65 -7.75 -4.62 -0.27
C GLN A 65 -6.97 -3.59 -1.09
N THR A 66 -5.68 -3.47 -0.77
CA THR A 66 -4.76 -2.65 -1.57
C THR A 66 -4.31 -3.43 -2.81
N ILE A 67 -4.14 -2.74 -3.96
CA ILE A 67 -3.63 -3.39 -5.19
C ILE A 67 -2.32 -4.15 -4.95
N GLN A 68 -1.46 -3.64 -4.07
CA GLN A 68 -0.21 -4.32 -3.72
C GLN A 68 -0.46 -5.71 -3.13
N ARG A 69 -1.48 -5.87 -2.28
CA ARG A 69 -1.84 -7.17 -1.70
C ARG A 69 -2.35 -8.11 -2.77
N VAL A 70 -3.21 -7.62 -3.68
CA VAL A 70 -3.75 -8.40 -4.81
C VAL A 70 -2.61 -8.89 -5.72
N LEU A 71 -1.68 -8.01 -6.09
CA LEU A 71 -0.49 -8.37 -6.87
C LEU A 71 0.42 -9.38 -6.16
N GLN A 72 0.57 -9.29 -4.83
CA GLN A 72 1.35 -10.26 -4.05
C GLN A 72 0.67 -11.62 -3.98
N LEU A 73 -0.65 -11.64 -3.78
CA LEU A 73 -1.45 -12.87 -3.77
C LEU A 73 -1.38 -13.55 -5.12
N PHE A 74 -1.55 -12.81 -6.21
CA PHE A 74 -1.49 -13.37 -7.55
C PHE A 74 -0.14 -13.99 -7.86
N ARG A 75 0.97 -13.36 -7.44
CA ARG A 75 2.31 -13.97 -7.56
C ARG A 75 2.49 -15.22 -6.69
N LEU A 76 1.86 -15.27 -5.52
CA LEU A 76 1.97 -16.40 -4.61
C LEU A 76 1.16 -17.61 -5.09
N TYR A 77 -0.02 -17.36 -5.64
CA TYR A 77 -0.97 -18.35 -6.14
C TYR A 77 -0.92 -18.51 -7.66
N ALA A 78 0.18 -18.10 -8.31
CA ALA A 78 0.31 -18.14 -9.77
C ALA A 78 0.24 -19.57 -10.33
N ASP A 79 0.77 -20.54 -9.58
CA ASP A 79 0.80 -21.96 -9.93
C ASP A 79 -0.29 -22.78 -9.20
N ALA A 80 -1.16 -22.11 -8.43
CA ALA A 80 -2.19 -22.76 -7.63
C ALA A 80 -3.55 -22.73 -8.35
N GLU A 81 -4.52 -23.45 -7.80
CA GLU A 81 -5.87 -23.44 -8.33
C GLU A 81 -6.55 -22.07 -8.12
N PRO A 82 -7.38 -21.60 -9.06
CA PRO A 82 -8.05 -20.30 -8.95
C PRO A 82 -8.94 -20.15 -7.71
N CYS A 83 -9.45 -21.27 -7.18
CA CYS A 83 -10.24 -21.27 -5.95
C CYS A 83 -9.44 -20.78 -4.74
N ASP A 84 -8.18 -21.20 -4.61
CA ASP A 84 -7.30 -20.85 -3.49
C ASP A 84 -6.93 -19.36 -3.55
N PHE A 85 -6.71 -18.84 -4.76
CA PHE A 85 -6.50 -17.41 -4.97
C PHE A 85 -7.72 -16.59 -4.53
N ARG A 86 -8.93 -17.02 -4.92
CA ARG A 86 -10.18 -16.33 -4.55
C ARG A 86 -10.39 -16.34 -3.04
N GLU A 87 -10.21 -17.49 -2.40
CA GLU A 87 -10.31 -17.60 -0.94
C GLU A 87 -9.29 -16.69 -0.23
N ALA A 88 -8.04 -16.66 -0.70
CA ALA A 88 -7.01 -15.81 -0.14
C ALA A 88 -7.26 -14.30 -0.37
N LEU A 89 -7.98 -13.95 -1.43
CA LEU A 89 -8.37 -12.58 -1.76
C LEU A 89 -9.49 -12.08 -0.85
N GLU A 90 -10.51 -12.91 -0.60
CA GLU A 90 -11.64 -12.64 0.29
C GLU A 90 -11.26 -12.77 1.78
N GLY A 91 -10.21 -13.56 2.06
CA GLY A 91 -9.71 -13.84 3.40
C GLY A 91 -9.32 -12.57 4.18
N LYS A 92 -9.87 -12.45 5.39
CA LYS A 92 -9.49 -11.39 6.33
C LYS A 92 -8.06 -11.60 6.82
N LYS A 93 -7.32 -10.51 7.05
CA LYS A 93 -5.96 -10.58 7.59
C LYS A 93 -5.99 -11.27 8.95
N THR A 94 -5.36 -12.44 9.05
CA THR A 94 -5.31 -13.24 10.29
C THR A 94 -4.53 -12.54 11.41
N ARG A 95 -3.56 -11.68 11.05
CA ARG A 95 -2.64 -11.06 12.01
C ARG A 95 -2.66 -9.54 11.94
N THR A 96 -3.13 -8.90 13.01
CA THR A 96 -2.88 -7.48 13.26
C THR A 96 -1.57 -7.36 14.06
N SER A 97 -0.56 -6.73 13.47
CA SER A 97 0.63 -6.40 14.26
C SER A 97 0.29 -5.26 15.22
N LYS A 98 0.75 -5.33 16.47
CA LYS A 98 0.61 -4.25 17.46
C LYS A 98 1.46 -2.99 17.12
N GLY A 99 2.04 -2.93 15.91
CA GLY A 99 2.88 -1.86 15.40
C GLY A 99 4.22 -1.73 16.13
N ARG A 100 5.00 -0.72 15.73
CA ARG A 100 6.21 -0.32 16.45
C ARG A 100 5.80 0.27 17.81
N ARG A 101 5.96 -0.50 18.88
CA ARG A 101 5.79 -0.01 20.25
C ARG A 101 7.09 0.59 20.73
N LYS A 102 7.03 1.79 21.32
CA LYS A 102 8.12 2.27 22.17
C LYS A 102 8.26 1.25 23.30
N LYS A 103 9.34 0.48 23.30
CA LYS A 103 9.71 -0.28 24.49
C LYS A 103 9.81 0.73 25.65
N PRO A 104 9.30 0.44 26.84
CA PRO A 104 9.60 1.29 27.99
C PRO A 104 11.12 1.43 28.06
N LYS A 105 11.61 2.65 28.31
CA LYS A 105 13.04 2.88 28.46
C LYS A 105 13.52 1.94 29.58
N ILE A 106 14.20 0.85 29.23
CA ILE A 106 14.95 0.02 30.16
C ILE A 106 16.22 0.82 30.51
N GLY A 107 16.01 1.93 31.21
CA GLY A 107 17.08 2.66 31.86
C GLY A 107 17.36 2.03 33.22
N ARG A 108 18.42 2.48 33.88
CA ARG A 108 18.66 2.20 35.30
C ARG A 108 17.36 2.44 36.09
N PRO A 109 16.97 1.56 37.03
CA PRO A 109 15.82 1.80 37.88
C PRO A 109 15.92 3.19 38.51
N ARG A 110 14.78 3.88 38.63
CA ARG A 110 14.73 5.21 39.24
C ARG A 110 15.32 5.14 40.64
N LYS A 111 16.30 6.00 40.95
CA LYS A 111 16.88 6.13 42.30
C LYS A 111 15.84 6.62 43.31
N HIS A 112 14.85 7.38 42.85
CA HIS A 112 13.78 7.95 43.67
C HIS A 112 12.42 7.37 43.25
N PRO A 113 11.58 6.92 44.20
CA PRO A 113 10.22 6.49 43.92
C PRO A 113 9.41 7.59 43.22
N LEU A 114 8.47 7.18 42.36
CA LEU A 114 7.45 8.09 41.87
C LEU A 114 6.54 8.49 43.04
N VAL A 115 6.56 9.76 43.43
CA VAL A 115 5.55 10.30 44.34
C VAL A 115 4.33 10.69 43.49
N PRO A 116 3.21 9.95 43.56
CA PRO A 116 2.01 10.33 42.82
C PRO A 116 1.50 11.68 43.34
N LYS A 117 1.24 12.61 42.43
CA LYS A 117 0.56 13.86 42.80
C LYS A 117 -0.86 13.52 43.24
N ALA A 118 -1.31 14.11 44.35
CA ALA A 118 -2.68 13.96 44.82
C ALA A 118 -3.66 14.31 43.69
N LYS A 119 -4.54 13.36 43.33
CA LYS A 119 -5.60 13.61 42.36
C LYS A 119 -6.55 14.62 43.00
N ARG A 120 -6.73 15.79 42.36
CA ARG A 120 -7.82 16.70 42.70
C ARG A 120 -9.11 16.03 42.26
N ILE A 121 -9.92 15.61 43.22
CA ILE A 121 -11.30 15.19 42.96
C ILE A 121 -12.08 16.50 42.76
N VAL A 122 -12.44 16.80 41.51
CA VAL A 122 -13.41 17.85 41.24
C VAL A 122 -14.78 17.18 41.27
N VAL A 123 -15.50 17.38 42.37
CA VAL A 123 -16.92 17.03 42.45
C VAL A 123 -17.65 18.13 41.68
N VAL A 124 -18.13 17.81 40.48
CA VAL A 124 -19.04 18.67 39.74
C VAL A 124 -20.44 18.36 40.26
N PHE A 125 -21.06 19.33 40.91
CA PHE A 125 -22.47 19.30 41.33
C PHE A 125 -23.38 19.69 40.18
#